data_AF-A0A4P6FF34-F1
#
_entry.id   AF-A0A4P6FF34-F1
#
_cell.length_a   1.000
_cell.length_b   1.000
_cell.length_c   1.000
_cell.angle_alpha   90.00
_cell.angle_beta   90.00
_cell.angle_gamma   90.00
#
_symmetry.space_group_name_H-M   'P 1'
#
loop_
_entity.id
_entity.type
_entity.pdbx_description
1 polymer ?
#
loop_
_entity_poly.entity_id
_entity_poly.type
_entity_poly.pdbx_seq_one_letter_code
_entity_poly.pdbx_strand_id
1 'polypeptide(L)'
;MNVDDVVVNFAPGSLVILNVVLGFIMFGIALDTTVDDFKAVAKAPKAMIIALVTQIVLLPAVTFGLTLLLQVQGSIALGMILVACCPPGNISQVLTYRSRGNVALSVSMTAVTNVIYIFVLPLNFAFWGGLHPTGSAFLEQVSLNGWQMMLEILLIIGLPFAVGFLLRARFPRFAAKVQPWARWISLLALVGFIVAALAGNWAVFVSVLGIVLSVVFLHDAVALALGYGAARIGGLPPRDRKAITFEVGIRNAGLGLGLVFTFFHGLGGMAVVAGWWGVWDIIAGLIVATLWARHSKKREGADASGVASSASAPEATA
;
A
#
# COMPACT_ATOMS: atom_id res chain seq x y z
N MET A 1 26.31 10.20 -11.59
CA MET A 1 25.85 8.83 -11.92
C MET A 1 24.35 8.87 -12.01
N ASN A 2 23.74 8.27 -13.03
CA ASN A 2 22.30 8.19 -13.14
C ASN A 2 21.79 7.08 -12.20
N VAL A 3 20.66 7.28 -11.54
CA VAL A 3 20.03 6.25 -10.69
C VAL A 3 19.63 5.04 -11.50
N ASP A 4 19.27 5.29 -12.75
CA ASP A 4 18.88 4.27 -13.71
C ASP A 4 20.04 3.31 -14.04
N ASP A 5 21.30 3.71 -13.84
CA ASP A 5 22.48 2.89 -14.09
C ASP A 5 22.79 1.92 -12.94
N VAL A 6 22.05 2.01 -11.82
CA VAL A 6 22.34 1.28 -10.60
C VAL A 6 21.44 0.06 -10.51
N VAL A 7 22.01 -1.06 -10.90
CA VAL A 7 21.45 -2.39 -10.66
C VAL A 7 22.18 -2.97 -9.46
N VAL A 8 21.43 -3.36 -8.43
CA VAL A 8 22.02 -3.99 -7.25
C VAL A 8 22.53 -5.36 -7.68
N ASN A 9 23.86 -5.54 -7.69
CA ASN A 9 24.47 -6.82 -8.04
C ASN A 9 24.08 -7.88 -7.00
N PHE A 10 23.19 -8.78 -7.39
CA PHE A 10 22.89 -9.93 -6.57
C PHE A 10 23.48 -11.24 -7.14
N ALA A 11 24.08 -12.06 -6.28
CA ALA A 11 24.51 -13.41 -6.66
C ALA A 11 23.30 -14.27 -7.04
N PRO A 12 23.38 -15.22 -7.99
CA PRO A 12 22.21 -15.99 -8.47
C PRO A 12 21.33 -16.63 -7.38
N GLY A 13 21.92 -17.06 -6.25
CA GLY A 13 21.17 -17.61 -5.11
C GLY A 13 20.25 -16.62 -4.39
N SER A 14 20.51 -15.32 -4.51
CA SER A 14 19.68 -14.25 -3.91
C SER A 14 18.29 -14.13 -4.53
N LEU A 15 18.14 -14.37 -5.84
CA LEU A 15 16.87 -14.23 -6.56
C LEU A 15 15.89 -15.31 -6.12
N VAL A 16 16.40 -16.52 -5.90
CA VAL A 16 15.61 -17.63 -5.33
C VAL A 16 15.15 -17.27 -3.92
N ILE A 17 16.04 -16.72 -3.08
CA ILE A 17 15.68 -16.30 -1.72
C ILE A 17 14.63 -15.18 -1.77
N LEU A 18 14.77 -14.22 -2.68
CA LEU A 18 13.81 -13.13 -2.88
C LEU A 18 12.43 -13.62 -3.29
N ASN A 19 12.36 -14.57 -4.22
CA ASN A 19 11.10 -15.19 -4.64
C ASN A 19 10.43 -15.94 -3.48
N VAL A 20 11.22 -16.63 -2.66
CA VAL A 20 10.74 -17.29 -1.44
C VAL A 20 10.20 -16.25 -0.46
N VAL A 21 10.93 -15.15 -0.22
CA VAL A 21 10.49 -14.06 0.67
C VAL A 21 9.19 -13.44 0.18
N LEU A 22 9.09 -13.10 -1.11
CA LEU A 22 7.84 -12.60 -1.72
C LEU A 22 6.69 -13.59 -1.54
N GLY A 23 6.94 -14.88 -1.77
CA GLY A 23 5.94 -15.92 -1.56
C GLY A 23 5.47 -15.99 -0.12
N PHE A 24 6.39 -15.86 0.85
CA PHE A 24 6.03 -15.80 2.27
C PHE A 24 5.29 -14.51 2.66
N ILE A 25 5.58 -13.37 2.01
CA ILE A 25 4.80 -12.14 2.19
C ILE A 25 3.34 -12.40 1.76
N MET A 26 3.14 -12.91 0.55
CA MET A 26 1.80 -13.15 0.02
C MET A 26 1.06 -14.25 0.77
N PHE A 27 1.76 -15.31 1.18
CA PHE A 27 1.22 -16.34 2.05
C PHE A 27 0.78 -15.75 3.40
N GLY A 28 1.61 -14.91 4.04
CA GLY A 28 1.29 -14.24 5.29
C GLY A 28 0.06 -13.33 5.19
N ILE A 29 -0.08 -12.58 4.09
CA ILE A 29 -1.26 -11.76 3.79
C ILE A 29 -2.51 -12.65 3.63
N ALA A 30 -2.38 -13.77 2.92
CA ALA A 30 -3.48 -14.70 2.71
C ALA A 30 -3.96 -15.38 4.01
N LEU A 31 -3.04 -15.68 4.94
CA LEU A 31 -3.40 -16.24 6.25
C LEU A 31 -4.21 -15.29 7.13
N ASP A 32 -4.13 -13.98 6.86
CA ASP A 32 -4.87 -12.95 7.58
C ASP A 32 -6.24 -12.64 6.95
N THR A 33 -6.50 -13.17 5.74
CA THR A 33 -7.72 -12.90 4.97
C THR A 33 -8.76 -14.00 5.22
N THR A 34 -9.99 -13.64 5.61
CA THR A 34 -11.06 -14.61 5.91
C THR A 34 -12.28 -14.46 5.00
N VAL A 35 -13.05 -15.54 4.85
CA VAL A 35 -14.30 -15.54 4.06
C VAL A 35 -15.36 -14.63 4.67
N ASP A 36 -15.38 -14.48 5.99
CA ASP A 36 -16.36 -13.63 6.67
C ASP A 36 -16.12 -12.13 6.41
N ASP A 37 -14.88 -11.73 6.11
CA ASP A 37 -14.56 -10.35 5.74
C ASP A 37 -15.29 -9.90 4.47
N PHE A 38 -15.58 -10.83 3.56
CA PHE A 38 -16.33 -10.57 2.33
C PHE A 38 -17.83 -10.32 2.60
N LYS A 39 -18.39 -10.93 3.66
CA LYS A 39 -19.80 -10.74 4.01
C LYS A 39 -20.07 -9.33 4.55
N ALA A 40 -19.09 -8.73 5.21
CA ALA A 40 -19.20 -7.37 5.74
C ALA A 40 -19.22 -6.31 4.62
N VAL A 41 -18.60 -6.58 3.47
CA VAL A 41 -18.64 -5.71 2.28
C VAL A 41 -20.06 -5.51 1.74
N ALA A 42 -20.90 -6.55 1.81
CA ALA A 42 -22.28 -6.47 1.35
C ALA A 42 -23.11 -5.42 2.12
N LYS A 43 -22.66 -5.00 3.32
CA LYS A 43 -23.33 -3.98 4.13
C LYS A 43 -22.95 -2.54 3.76
N ALA A 44 -21.88 -2.34 2.99
CA ALA A 44 -21.38 -1.01 2.60
C ALA A 44 -20.91 -0.96 1.13
N PRO A 45 -21.75 -1.36 0.14
CA PRO A 45 -21.34 -1.50 -1.25
C PRO A 45 -20.87 -0.18 -1.88
N LYS A 46 -21.50 0.94 -1.52
CA LYS A 46 -21.11 2.28 -2.01
C LYS A 46 -19.66 2.62 -1.60
N ALA A 47 -19.31 2.37 -0.34
CA ALA A 47 -17.99 2.65 0.18
C ALA A 47 -16.93 1.76 -0.50
N MET A 48 -17.23 0.48 -0.70
CA MET A 48 -16.37 -0.46 -1.41
C MET A 48 -16.11 -0.02 -2.86
N ILE A 49 -17.14 0.35 -3.62
CA ILE A 49 -16.98 0.80 -5.02
C ILE A 49 -16.09 2.04 -5.09
N ILE A 50 -16.33 3.04 -4.22
CA ILE A 50 -15.49 4.24 -4.16
C ILE A 50 -14.05 3.86 -3.84
N ALA A 51 -13.83 2.98 -2.87
CA ALA A 51 -12.50 2.53 -2.50
C ALA A 51 -11.79 1.81 -3.66
N LEU A 52 -12.46 0.85 -4.32
CA LEU A 52 -11.89 0.09 -5.44
C LEU A 52 -11.53 0.98 -6.62
N VAL A 53 -12.45 1.86 -7.04
CA VAL A 53 -12.20 2.81 -8.14
C VAL A 53 -11.04 3.73 -7.79
N THR A 54 -11.01 4.23 -6.55
CA THR A 54 -9.93 5.12 -6.12
C THR A 54 -8.59 4.42 -6.06
N GLN A 55 -8.55 3.18 -5.56
CA GLN A 55 -7.32 2.43 -5.37
C GLN A 55 -6.74 1.86 -6.67
N ILE A 56 -7.60 1.32 -7.53
CA ILE A 56 -7.21 0.59 -8.74
C ILE A 56 -7.06 1.53 -9.93
N VAL A 57 -7.90 2.54 -10.05
CA VAL A 57 -7.92 3.41 -11.24
C VAL A 57 -7.34 4.78 -10.89
N LEU A 58 -7.94 5.50 -9.94
CA LEU A 58 -7.59 6.90 -9.71
C LEU A 58 -6.17 7.07 -9.18
N LEU A 59 -5.75 6.28 -8.18
CA LEU A 59 -4.41 6.45 -7.62
C LEU A 59 -3.32 6.17 -8.66
N PRO A 60 -3.33 5.04 -9.40
CA PRO A 60 -2.33 4.81 -10.45
C PRO A 60 -2.36 5.88 -11.55
N ALA A 61 -3.55 6.35 -11.96
CA ALA A 61 -3.69 7.42 -12.94
C ALA A 61 -3.10 8.74 -12.46
N VAL A 62 -3.41 9.14 -11.22
CA VAL A 62 -2.86 10.35 -10.59
C VAL A 62 -1.35 10.21 -10.40
N THR A 63 -0.88 9.01 -10.03
CA THR A 63 0.55 8.71 -9.91
C THR A 63 1.26 8.90 -11.24
N PHE A 64 0.73 8.30 -12.32
CA PHE A 64 1.26 8.47 -13.67
C PHE A 64 1.27 9.94 -14.11
N GLY A 65 0.20 10.69 -13.85
CA GLY A 65 0.17 12.12 -14.13
C GLY A 65 1.23 12.90 -13.32
N LEU A 66 1.45 12.52 -12.07
CA LEU A 66 2.44 13.14 -11.19
C LEU A 66 3.87 12.86 -11.67
N THR A 67 4.18 11.64 -12.13
CA THR A 67 5.51 11.31 -12.67
C THR A 67 5.82 12.13 -13.93
N LEU A 68 4.82 12.34 -14.78
CA LEU A 68 4.94 13.21 -15.95
C LEU A 68 5.09 14.69 -15.57
N LEU A 69 4.32 15.17 -14.60
CA LEU A 69 4.40 16.58 -14.18
C LEU A 69 5.75 16.92 -13.55
N LEU A 70 6.29 16.01 -12.74
CA LEU A 70 7.55 16.20 -12.03
C LEU A 70 8.79 15.86 -12.87
N GLN A 71 8.59 15.29 -14.07
CA GLN A 71 9.69 14.90 -14.99
C GLN A 71 10.75 14.05 -14.29
N VAL A 72 10.31 13.10 -13.46
CA VAL A 72 11.23 12.22 -12.72
C VAL A 72 11.89 11.20 -13.65
N GLN A 73 13.03 10.66 -13.21
CA GLN A 73 13.75 9.60 -13.93
C GLN A 73 12.88 8.35 -14.10
N GLY A 74 13.15 7.57 -15.14
CA GLY A 74 12.29 6.45 -15.53
C GLY A 74 12.18 5.37 -14.45
N SER A 75 13.28 5.03 -13.77
CA SER A 75 13.23 4.10 -12.63
C SER A 75 12.42 4.63 -11.45
N ILE A 76 12.50 5.93 -11.14
CA ILE A 76 11.71 6.57 -10.08
C ILE A 76 10.22 6.54 -10.47
N ALA A 77 9.89 6.85 -11.73
CA ALA A 77 8.52 6.81 -12.22
C ALA A 77 7.90 5.42 -12.10
N LEU A 78 8.60 4.38 -12.55
CA LEU A 78 8.14 3.00 -12.39
C LEU A 78 8.01 2.59 -10.92
N GLY A 79 8.90 3.07 -10.05
CA GLY A 79 8.83 2.84 -8.61
C GLY A 79 7.54 3.40 -8.01
N MET A 80 7.22 4.64 -8.35
CA MET A 80 5.99 5.31 -7.90
C MET A 80 4.74 4.58 -8.40
N ILE A 81 4.71 4.24 -9.70
CA ILE A 81 3.59 3.54 -10.32
C ILE A 81 3.41 2.15 -9.68
N LEU A 82 4.51 1.41 -9.45
CA LEU A 82 4.46 0.10 -8.82
C LEU A 82 3.86 0.17 -7.41
N VAL A 83 4.33 1.09 -6.57
CA VAL A 83 3.82 1.26 -5.20
C VAL A 83 2.34 1.67 -5.20
N ALA A 84 1.92 2.55 -6.12
CA ALA A 84 0.52 2.92 -6.29
C ALA A 84 -0.37 1.73 -6.72
N CYS A 85 0.19 0.80 -7.50
CA CYS A 85 -0.44 -0.44 -7.92
C CYS A 85 -0.38 -1.55 -6.86
N CYS A 86 0.29 -1.35 -5.72
CA CYS A 86 0.27 -2.31 -4.62
C CYS A 86 -1.06 -2.27 -3.85
N PRO A 87 -1.51 -3.40 -3.27
CA PRO A 87 -2.63 -3.41 -2.34
C PRO A 87 -2.35 -2.54 -1.09
N PRO A 88 -3.39 -2.20 -0.32
CA PRO A 88 -3.24 -1.50 0.96
C PRO A 88 -2.27 -2.21 1.91
N GLY A 89 -1.52 -1.43 2.67
CA GLY A 89 -0.61 -1.97 3.69
C GLY A 89 -1.34 -2.27 5.00
N ASN A 90 -1.05 -3.40 5.66
CA ASN A 90 -1.75 -3.84 6.90
C ASN A 90 -1.78 -2.80 8.04
N ILE A 91 -0.87 -1.82 8.05
CA ILE A 91 -0.86 -0.74 9.03
C ILE A 91 -2.05 0.22 8.86
N SER A 92 -2.69 0.26 7.68
CA SER A 92 -3.90 1.05 7.39
C SER A 92 -5.02 0.82 8.41
N GLN A 93 -5.20 -0.44 8.85
CA GLN A 93 -6.22 -0.83 9.82
C GLN A 93 -5.94 -0.26 11.21
N VAL A 94 -4.66 -0.29 11.63
CA VAL A 94 -4.21 0.29 12.91
C VAL A 94 -4.38 1.81 12.89
N LEU A 95 -4.05 2.46 11.77
CA LEU A 95 -4.24 3.90 11.59
C LEU A 95 -5.72 4.29 11.56
N THR A 96 -6.55 3.48 10.92
CA THR A 96 -8.01 3.63 10.94
C THR A 96 -8.56 3.54 12.36
N TYR A 97 -8.12 2.55 13.15
CA TYR A 97 -8.49 2.44 14.57
C TYR A 97 -8.04 3.67 15.36
N ARG A 98 -6.76 4.04 15.24
CA ARG A 98 -6.18 5.19 15.96
C ARG A 98 -6.88 6.50 15.64
N SER A 99 -7.29 6.69 14.39
CA SER A 99 -8.02 7.89 13.94
C SER A 99 -9.51 7.92 14.33
N ARG A 100 -10.01 6.87 14.99
CA ARG A 100 -11.45 6.64 15.26
C ARG A 100 -12.29 6.52 13.97
N GLY A 101 -11.73 5.88 12.96
CA GLY A 101 -12.41 5.55 11.70
C GLY A 101 -13.34 4.34 11.80
N ASN A 102 -13.81 3.87 10.65
CA ASN A 102 -14.57 2.62 10.53
C ASN A 102 -13.61 1.45 10.28
N VAL A 103 -13.21 0.78 11.37
CA VAL A 103 -12.25 -0.33 11.32
C VAL A 103 -12.83 -1.54 10.59
N ALA A 104 -14.12 -1.84 10.80
CA ALA A 104 -14.78 -2.95 10.11
C ALA A 104 -14.73 -2.75 8.59
N LEU A 105 -15.01 -1.53 8.11
CA LEU A 105 -14.89 -1.21 6.70
C LEU A 105 -13.45 -1.35 6.18
N SER A 106 -12.43 -0.87 6.92
CA SER A 106 -11.01 -1.02 6.54
C SER A 106 -10.61 -2.49 6.42
N VAL A 107 -10.90 -3.32 7.42
CA VAL A 107 -10.60 -4.77 7.38
C VAL A 107 -11.26 -5.43 6.17
N SER A 108 -12.55 -5.15 5.93
CA SER A 108 -13.29 -5.73 4.81
C SER A 108 -12.78 -5.24 3.44
N MET A 109 -12.39 -3.97 3.34
CA MET A 109 -11.74 -3.43 2.13
C MET A 109 -10.43 -4.15 1.86
N THR A 110 -9.53 -4.22 2.85
CA THR A 110 -8.23 -4.88 2.71
C THR A 110 -8.40 -6.35 2.28
N ALA A 111 -9.31 -7.09 2.90
CA ALA A 111 -9.56 -8.50 2.56
C ALA A 111 -10.00 -8.70 1.11
N VAL A 112 -10.93 -7.87 0.62
CA VAL A 112 -11.38 -7.91 -0.77
C VAL A 112 -10.27 -7.49 -1.73
N THR A 113 -9.56 -6.41 -1.41
CA THR A 113 -8.47 -5.94 -2.27
C THR A 113 -7.32 -6.94 -2.32
N ASN A 114 -6.99 -7.63 -1.23
CA ASN A 114 -5.94 -8.64 -1.22
C ASN A 114 -6.16 -9.73 -2.28
N VAL A 115 -7.42 -10.14 -2.50
CA VAL A 115 -7.76 -11.11 -3.55
C VAL A 115 -7.76 -10.46 -4.94
N ILE A 116 -8.36 -9.28 -5.08
CA ILE A 116 -8.46 -8.58 -6.37
C ILE A 116 -7.06 -8.23 -6.92
N TYR A 117 -6.15 -7.75 -6.05
CA TYR A 117 -4.82 -7.30 -6.44
C TYR A 117 -3.89 -8.43 -6.90
N ILE A 118 -4.21 -9.70 -6.64
CA ILE A 118 -3.47 -10.83 -7.25
C ILE A 118 -3.46 -10.70 -8.77
N PHE A 119 -4.62 -10.33 -9.35
CA PHE A 119 -4.78 -10.15 -10.80
C PHE A 119 -4.54 -8.71 -11.20
N VAL A 120 -5.06 -7.76 -10.42
CA VAL A 120 -5.04 -6.35 -10.78
C VAL A 120 -3.64 -5.77 -10.70
N LEU A 121 -2.81 -6.10 -9.70
CA LEU A 121 -1.46 -5.55 -9.58
C LEU A 121 -0.63 -5.75 -10.86
N PRO A 122 -0.42 -6.98 -11.37
CA PRO A 122 0.41 -7.18 -12.55
C PRO A 122 -0.18 -6.52 -13.79
N LEU A 123 -1.50 -6.57 -13.98
CA LEU A 123 -2.19 -5.92 -15.11
C LEU A 123 -2.04 -4.39 -15.08
N ASN A 124 -2.28 -3.79 -13.92
CA ASN A 124 -2.29 -2.35 -13.76
C ASN A 124 -0.87 -1.79 -13.87
N PHE A 125 0.12 -2.48 -13.28
CA PHE A 125 1.51 -2.10 -13.42
C PHE A 125 2.03 -2.24 -14.86
N ALA A 126 1.69 -3.34 -15.56
CA ALA A 126 2.04 -3.50 -16.97
C ALA A 126 1.40 -2.41 -17.84
N PHE A 127 0.14 -2.06 -17.58
CA PHE A 127 -0.57 -1.00 -18.30
C PHE A 127 0.04 0.39 -18.07
N TRP A 128 0.11 0.86 -16.82
CA TRP A 128 0.60 2.21 -16.51
C TRP A 128 2.09 2.36 -16.76
N GLY A 129 2.89 1.33 -16.45
CA GLY A 129 4.32 1.32 -16.73
C GLY A 129 4.62 1.28 -18.22
N GLY A 130 3.86 0.48 -18.99
CA GLY A 130 4.01 0.36 -20.44
C GLY A 130 3.62 1.63 -21.22
N LEU A 131 2.66 2.39 -20.70
CA LEU A 131 2.30 3.70 -21.26
C LEU A 131 3.28 4.81 -20.90
N HIS A 132 4.17 4.62 -19.91
CA HIS A 132 5.03 5.69 -19.42
C HIS A 132 6.21 5.92 -20.38
N PRO A 133 6.40 7.14 -20.92
CA PRO A 133 7.39 7.40 -21.98
C PRO A 133 8.83 7.02 -21.63
N THR A 134 9.22 7.21 -20.36
CA THR A 134 10.56 6.86 -19.87
C THR A 134 10.60 5.55 -19.09
N GLY A 135 9.43 4.99 -18.76
CA GLY A 135 9.32 3.76 -17.96
C GLY A 135 9.28 2.51 -18.83
N SER A 136 8.65 2.58 -20.00
CA SER A 136 8.49 1.45 -20.92
C SER A 136 9.83 0.82 -21.33
N ALA A 137 10.87 1.63 -21.52
CA ALA A 137 12.21 1.14 -21.87
C ALA A 137 12.82 0.21 -20.81
N PHE A 138 12.49 0.37 -19.54
CA PHE A 138 12.95 -0.53 -18.46
C PHE A 138 12.12 -1.81 -18.39
N LEU A 139 10.83 -1.75 -18.78
CA LEU A 139 9.99 -2.96 -18.87
C LEU A 139 10.47 -3.88 -20.01
N GLU A 140 10.88 -3.31 -21.14
CA GLU A 140 11.43 -4.06 -22.28
C GLU A 140 12.76 -4.74 -21.96
N GLN A 141 13.58 -4.14 -21.08
CA GLN A 141 14.84 -4.73 -20.63
C GLN A 141 14.64 -5.92 -19.69
N VAL A 142 13.57 -5.90 -18.88
CA VAL A 142 13.25 -6.96 -17.91
C VAL A 142 12.60 -8.17 -18.58
N SER A 143 11.81 -7.98 -19.64
CA SER A 143 11.28 -9.10 -20.43
C SER A 143 10.97 -8.66 -21.86
N LEU A 144 11.24 -9.53 -22.83
CA LEU A 144 10.91 -9.31 -24.25
C LEU A 144 9.39 -9.19 -24.49
N ASN A 145 8.54 -9.52 -23.51
CA ASN A 145 7.08 -9.47 -23.62
C ASN A 145 6.43 -9.18 -22.26
N GLY A 146 5.80 -7.99 -22.11
CA GLY A 146 5.10 -7.60 -20.88
C GLY A 146 4.01 -8.58 -20.40
N TRP A 147 3.48 -9.43 -21.29
CA TRP A 147 2.57 -10.51 -20.92
C TRP A 147 3.25 -11.61 -20.08
N GLN A 148 4.50 -11.92 -20.40
CA GLN A 148 5.27 -12.92 -19.67
C GLN A 148 5.59 -12.43 -18.25
N MET A 149 6.07 -11.18 -18.11
CA MET A 149 6.28 -10.55 -16.80
C MET A 149 4.98 -10.55 -15.97
N MET A 150 3.86 -10.19 -16.58
CA MET A 150 2.55 -10.21 -15.92
C MET A 150 2.20 -11.61 -15.38
N LEU A 151 2.37 -12.66 -16.20
CA LEU A 151 2.13 -14.05 -15.78
C LEU A 151 3.08 -14.50 -14.67
N GLU A 152 4.35 -14.13 -14.73
CA GLU A 152 5.34 -14.48 -13.70
C GLU A 152 5.02 -13.81 -12.36
N ILE A 153 4.68 -12.50 -12.37
CA ILE A 153 4.22 -11.78 -11.17
C ILE A 153 2.96 -12.44 -10.61
N LEU A 154 1.99 -12.76 -11.49
CA LEU A 154 0.75 -13.42 -11.09
C LEU A 154 1.01 -14.79 -10.44
N LEU A 155 1.94 -15.59 -10.95
CA LEU A 155 2.27 -16.89 -10.39
C LEU A 155 3.00 -16.77 -9.04
N ILE A 156 4.00 -15.88 -8.95
CA ILE A 156 4.77 -15.65 -7.72
C ILE A 156 3.88 -15.10 -6.60
N ILE A 157 2.90 -14.25 -6.92
CA ILE A 157 1.99 -13.67 -5.93
C ILE A 157 0.80 -14.60 -5.66
N GLY A 158 0.16 -15.07 -6.72
CA GLY A 158 -1.12 -15.76 -6.67
C GLY A 158 -1.04 -17.16 -6.11
N LEU A 159 0.02 -17.92 -6.42
CA LEU A 159 0.15 -19.29 -5.94
C LEU A 159 0.34 -19.35 -4.41
N PRO A 160 1.28 -18.62 -3.80
CA PRO A 160 1.42 -18.58 -2.34
C PRO A 160 0.18 -18.01 -1.64
N PHE A 161 -0.47 -17.02 -2.25
CA PHE A 161 -1.72 -16.49 -1.71
C PHE A 161 -2.83 -17.56 -1.70
N ALA A 162 -3.06 -18.26 -2.82
CA ALA A 162 -4.08 -19.28 -2.92
C ALA A 162 -3.87 -20.41 -1.90
N VAL A 163 -2.61 -20.85 -1.73
CA VAL A 163 -2.24 -21.86 -0.72
C VAL A 163 -2.52 -21.34 0.70
N GLY A 164 -2.10 -20.11 1.02
CA GLY A 164 -2.34 -19.52 2.34
C GLY A 164 -3.83 -19.31 2.64
N PHE A 165 -4.59 -18.86 1.65
CA PHE A 165 -6.02 -18.64 1.78
C PHE A 165 -6.77 -19.97 2.01
N LEU A 166 -6.42 -21.02 1.25
CA LEU A 166 -6.98 -22.36 1.45
C LEU A 166 -6.61 -22.92 2.83
N LEU A 167 -5.36 -22.73 3.28
CA LEU A 167 -4.92 -23.15 4.61
C LEU A 167 -5.71 -22.43 5.72
N ARG A 168 -5.93 -21.13 5.56
CA ARG A 168 -6.74 -20.32 6.48
C ARG A 168 -8.18 -20.79 6.53
N ALA A 169 -8.78 -21.11 5.38
CA ALA A 169 -10.14 -21.62 5.29
C ALA A 169 -10.28 -23.02 5.94
N ARG A 170 -9.32 -23.92 5.73
CA ARG A 170 -9.41 -25.31 6.20
C ARG A 170 -8.94 -25.51 7.64
N PHE A 171 -7.91 -24.78 8.06
CA PHE A 171 -7.25 -24.94 9.36
C PHE A 171 -7.02 -23.58 10.06
N PRO A 172 -8.09 -22.85 10.44
CA PRO A 172 -7.98 -21.47 10.93
C PRO A 172 -7.12 -21.33 12.19
N ARG A 173 -7.15 -22.31 13.10
CA ARG A 173 -6.33 -22.33 14.32
C ARG A 173 -4.83 -22.47 14.02
N PHE A 174 -4.48 -23.27 13.01
CA PHE A 174 -3.10 -23.44 12.59
C PHE A 174 -2.61 -22.19 11.85
N ALA A 175 -3.42 -21.68 10.91
CA ALA A 175 -3.13 -20.44 10.20
C ALA A 175 -2.87 -19.26 11.16
N ALA A 176 -3.68 -19.10 12.21
CA ALA A 176 -3.49 -18.07 13.21
C ALA A 176 -2.15 -18.19 13.98
N LYS A 177 -1.62 -19.40 14.16
CA LYS A 177 -0.32 -19.63 14.80
C LYS A 177 0.84 -19.33 13.86
N VAL A 178 0.70 -19.65 12.56
CA VAL A 178 1.76 -19.48 11.55
C VAL A 178 1.85 -18.05 11.03
N GLN A 179 0.73 -17.33 10.94
CA GLN A 179 0.66 -16.00 10.35
C GLN A 179 1.69 -14.99 10.93
N PRO A 180 1.89 -14.90 12.26
CA PRO A 180 2.85 -13.97 12.82
C PRO A 180 4.28 -14.28 12.38
N TRP A 181 4.63 -15.58 12.30
CA TRP A 181 5.95 -16.02 11.86
C TRP A 181 6.17 -15.72 10.39
N ALA A 182 5.21 -16.06 9.53
CA ALA A 182 5.28 -15.75 8.10
C ALA A 182 5.50 -14.25 7.87
N ARG A 183 4.77 -13.40 8.62
CA ARG A 183 4.91 -11.94 8.57
C ARG A 183 6.30 -11.48 9.02
N TRP A 184 6.74 -11.90 10.21
CA TRP A 184 8.00 -11.41 10.80
C TRP A 184 9.24 -11.90 10.05
N ILE A 185 9.26 -13.17 9.64
CA ILE A 185 10.38 -13.73 8.85
C ILE A 185 10.50 -12.99 7.53
N SER A 186 9.38 -12.77 6.84
CA SER A 186 9.37 -12.03 5.57
C SER A 186 9.86 -10.60 5.74
N LEU A 187 9.39 -9.91 6.78
CA LEU A 187 9.79 -8.53 7.07
C LEU A 187 11.27 -8.43 7.42
N LEU A 188 11.79 -9.33 8.26
CA LEU A 188 13.21 -9.36 8.61
C LEU A 188 14.09 -9.67 7.39
N ALA A 189 13.68 -10.63 6.56
CA ALA A 189 14.39 -10.96 5.34
C ALA A 189 14.42 -9.76 4.39
N LEU A 190 13.27 -9.10 4.17
CA LEU A 190 13.19 -7.90 3.33
C LEU A 190 14.06 -6.77 3.87
N VAL A 191 13.99 -6.46 5.17
CA VAL A 191 14.86 -5.46 5.81
C VAL A 191 16.34 -5.82 5.63
N GLY A 192 16.70 -7.09 5.78
CA GLY A 192 18.06 -7.58 5.53
C GLY A 192 18.51 -7.30 4.09
N PHE A 193 17.67 -7.59 3.10
CA PHE A 193 17.95 -7.27 1.69
C PHE A 193 18.11 -5.78 1.45
N ILE A 194 17.26 -4.93 2.04
CA ILE A 194 17.37 -3.47 1.93
C ILE A 194 18.71 -3.00 2.49
N VAL A 195 19.08 -3.44 3.69
CA VAL A 195 20.33 -3.04 4.33
C VAL A 195 21.52 -3.48 3.50
N ALA A 196 21.51 -4.70 2.97
CA ALA A 196 22.57 -5.19 2.08
C ALA A 196 22.66 -4.37 0.78
N ALA A 197 21.53 -4.07 0.15
CA ALA A 197 21.46 -3.26 -1.06
C ALA A 197 21.96 -1.82 -0.83
N LEU A 198 21.56 -1.19 0.29
CA LEU A 198 22.03 0.15 0.66
C LEU A 198 23.52 0.18 0.97
N ALA A 199 24.03 -0.80 1.73
CA ALA A 199 25.43 -0.87 2.09
C ALA A 199 26.33 -1.01 0.84
N GLY A 200 25.89 -1.80 -0.15
CA GLY A 200 26.61 -1.96 -1.42
C GLY A 200 26.53 -0.75 -2.36
N ASN A 201 25.55 0.15 -2.18
CA ASN A 201 25.23 1.23 -3.14
C ASN A 201 25.09 2.61 -2.47
N TRP A 202 25.75 2.80 -1.32
CA TRP A 202 25.52 3.96 -0.45
C TRP A 202 25.68 5.32 -1.14
N ALA A 203 26.75 5.50 -1.94
CA ALA A 203 27.03 6.76 -2.62
C ALA A 203 25.93 7.15 -3.62
N VAL A 204 25.38 6.16 -4.33
CA VAL A 204 24.27 6.36 -5.26
C VAL A 204 23.02 6.74 -4.49
N PHE A 205 22.69 5.99 -3.44
CA PHE A 205 21.50 6.23 -2.64
C PHE A 205 21.47 7.66 -2.10
N VAL A 206 22.59 8.14 -1.52
CA VAL A 206 22.71 9.50 -1.00
C VAL A 206 22.51 10.55 -2.10
N SER A 207 23.02 10.30 -3.32
CA SER A 207 22.92 11.26 -4.43
C SER A 207 21.49 11.57 -4.86
N VAL A 208 20.54 10.64 -4.63
CA VAL A 208 19.15 10.78 -5.10
C VAL A 208 18.12 10.83 -4.01
N LEU A 209 18.57 10.66 -2.77
CA LEU A 209 17.75 10.77 -1.58
C LEU A 209 16.94 12.07 -1.60
N GLY A 210 17.56 13.23 -1.88
CA GLY A 210 16.83 14.52 -1.87
C GLY A 210 15.61 14.58 -2.81
N ILE A 211 15.75 14.10 -4.04
CA ILE A 211 14.65 14.05 -5.02
C ILE A 211 13.61 13.03 -4.58
N VAL A 212 14.03 11.81 -4.22
CA VAL A 212 13.10 10.74 -3.86
C VAL A 212 12.31 11.09 -2.59
N LEU A 213 12.95 11.69 -1.59
CA LEU A 213 12.29 12.18 -0.38
C LEU A 213 11.14 13.13 -0.73
N SER A 214 11.41 14.10 -1.60
CA SER A 214 10.46 15.16 -1.97
C SER A 214 9.29 14.61 -2.79
N VAL A 215 9.59 13.74 -3.75
CA VAL A 215 8.61 13.14 -4.65
C VAL A 215 7.69 12.16 -3.89
N VAL A 216 8.25 11.30 -3.05
CA VAL A 216 7.48 10.37 -2.22
C VAL A 216 6.62 11.12 -1.21
N PHE A 217 7.16 12.17 -0.57
CA PHE A 217 6.39 13.03 0.33
C PHE A 217 5.14 13.59 -0.37
N LEU A 218 5.34 14.18 -1.55
CA LEU A 218 4.25 14.78 -2.31
C LEU A 218 3.24 13.71 -2.77
N HIS A 219 3.73 12.60 -3.30
CA HIS A 219 2.89 11.53 -3.83
C HIS A 219 2.06 10.86 -2.73
N ASP A 220 2.62 10.58 -1.56
CA ASP A 220 1.89 10.05 -0.41
C ASP A 220 0.82 11.05 0.09
N ALA A 221 1.17 12.34 0.19
CA ALA A 221 0.21 13.38 0.53
C ALA A 221 -0.95 13.44 -0.48
N VAL A 222 -0.66 13.33 -1.78
CA VAL A 222 -1.67 13.25 -2.85
C VAL A 222 -2.50 11.98 -2.71
N ALA A 223 -1.92 10.83 -2.39
CA ALA A 223 -2.65 9.58 -2.22
C ALA A 223 -3.64 9.65 -1.04
N LEU A 224 -3.21 10.18 0.11
CA LEU A 224 -4.07 10.42 1.27
C LEU A 224 -5.18 11.44 0.94
N ALA A 225 -4.84 12.54 0.27
CA ALA A 225 -5.81 13.56 -0.14
C ALA A 225 -6.83 13.00 -1.15
N LEU A 226 -6.39 12.18 -2.09
CA LEU A 226 -7.25 11.53 -3.08
C LEU A 226 -8.23 10.57 -2.40
N GLY A 227 -7.76 9.74 -1.46
CA GLY A 227 -8.63 8.85 -0.69
C GLY A 227 -9.69 9.61 0.10
N TYR A 228 -9.29 10.66 0.82
CA TYR A 228 -10.23 11.50 1.57
C TYR A 228 -11.22 12.23 0.64
N GLY A 229 -10.71 12.80 -0.46
CA GLY A 229 -11.47 13.55 -1.44
C GLY A 229 -12.53 12.69 -2.13
N ALA A 230 -12.13 11.52 -2.63
CA ALA A 230 -13.04 10.57 -3.28
C ALA A 230 -14.16 10.12 -2.32
N ALA A 231 -13.81 9.78 -1.07
CA ALA A 231 -14.79 9.41 -0.06
C ALA A 231 -15.74 10.57 0.31
N ARG A 232 -15.23 11.81 0.31
CA ARG A 232 -16.02 13.02 0.57
C ARG A 232 -16.99 13.32 -0.58
N ILE A 233 -16.51 13.30 -1.82
CA ILE A 233 -17.32 13.52 -3.03
C ILE A 233 -18.39 12.45 -3.15
N GLY A 234 -18.03 11.19 -2.85
CA GLY A 234 -18.98 10.08 -2.76
C GLY A 234 -19.97 10.16 -1.60
N GLY A 235 -19.93 11.21 -0.78
CA GLY A 235 -20.91 11.46 0.29
C GLY A 235 -20.86 10.44 1.44
N LEU A 236 -19.72 9.80 1.68
CA LEU A 236 -19.58 8.83 2.77
C LEU A 236 -19.53 9.52 4.14
N PRO A 237 -19.90 8.86 5.24
CA PRO A 237 -19.83 9.46 6.58
C PRO A 237 -18.37 9.64 7.04
N PRO A 238 -18.10 10.52 8.02
CA PRO A 238 -16.73 10.88 8.42
C PRO A 238 -15.86 9.69 8.83
N ARG A 239 -16.41 8.67 9.48
CA ARG A 239 -15.65 7.47 9.90
C ARG A 239 -15.18 6.64 8.71
N ASP A 240 -16.00 6.55 7.66
CA ASP A 240 -15.69 5.81 6.44
C ASP A 240 -14.68 6.57 5.57
N ARG A 241 -14.78 7.92 5.53
CA ARG A 241 -13.77 8.77 4.86
C ARG A 241 -12.38 8.52 5.41
N LYS A 242 -12.24 8.44 6.75
CA LYS A 242 -10.95 8.13 7.39
C LYS A 242 -10.43 6.74 6.98
N ALA A 243 -11.30 5.73 6.98
CA ALA A 243 -10.93 4.37 6.57
C ALA A 243 -10.43 4.33 5.12
N ILE A 244 -11.19 4.92 4.18
CA ILE A 244 -10.79 4.96 2.76
C ILE A 244 -9.52 5.79 2.55
N THR A 245 -9.32 6.85 3.32
CA THR A 245 -8.08 7.63 3.25
C THR A 245 -6.86 6.76 3.53
N PHE A 246 -6.88 5.97 4.60
CA PHE A 246 -5.76 5.09 4.92
C PHE A 246 -5.66 3.89 3.98
N GLU A 247 -6.77 3.29 3.53
CA GLU A 247 -6.70 2.20 2.52
C GLU A 247 -6.11 2.68 1.18
N VAL A 248 -6.37 3.93 0.76
CA VAL A 248 -5.84 4.48 -0.49
C VAL A 248 -4.39 4.97 -0.34
N GLY A 249 -4.09 5.69 0.74
CA GLY A 249 -2.78 6.32 0.93
C GLY A 249 -1.71 5.37 1.40
N ILE A 250 -2.06 4.42 2.26
CA ILE A 250 -1.09 3.51 2.88
C ILE A 250 -0.98 2.25 2.04
N ARG A 251 0.19 2.05 1.42
CA ARG A 251 0.40 0.98 0.44
C ARG A 251 1.32 -0.08 1.00
N ASN A 252 1.22 -1.29 0.46
CA ASN A 252 2.14 -2.36 0.82
C ASN A 252 3.49 -2.16 0.11
N ALA A 253 4.27 -1.21 0.61
CA ALA A 253 5.60 -0.90 0.12
C ALA A 253 6.56 -2.10 0.20
N GLY A 254 6.37 -2.99 1.18
CA GLY A 254 7.18 -4.20 1.32
C GLY A 254 6.99 -5.18 0.16
N LEU A 255 5.75 -5.41 -0.26
CA LEU A 255 5.43 -6.18 -1.47
C LEU A 255 6.00 -5.50 -2.73
N GLY A 256 5.80 -4.19 -2.87
CA GLY A 256 6.35 -3.42 -3.99
C GLY A 256 7.86 -3.56 -4.10
N LEU A 257 8.57 -3.40 -2.98
CA LEU A 257 10.02 -3.53 -2.95
C LEU A 257 10.52 -4.94 -3.24
N GLY A 258 9.82 -5.97 -2.74
CA GLY A 258 10.14 -7.35 -3.12
C GLY A 258 10.01 -7.57 -4.63
N LEU A 259 8.98 -7.02 -5.27
CA LEU A 259 8.80 -7.09 -6.72
C LEU A 259 9.92 -6.36 -7.48
N VAL A 260 10.38 -5.21 -6.97
CA VAL A 260 11.55 -4.51 -7.55
C VAL A 260 12.79 -5.40 -7.53
N PHE A 261 13.08 -6.05 -6.41
CA PHE A 261 14.26 -6.89 -6.30
C PHE A 261 14.17 -8.18 -7.14
N THR A 262 12.97 -8.77 -7.22
CA THR A 262 12.75 -9.99 -8.01
C THR A 262 12.75 -9.74 -9.52
N PHE A 263 12.00 -8.74 -9.99
CA PHE A 263 11.75 -8.55 -11.42
C PHE A 263 12.62 -7.46 -12.04
N PHE A 264 12.98 -6.43 -11.27
CA PHE A 264 13.77 -5.30 -11.75
C PHE A 264 15.23 -5.37 -11.29
N HIS A 265 15.67 -6.51 -10.77
CA HIS A 265 17.01 -6.73 -10.25
C HIS A 265 17.49 -5.63 -9.29
N GLY A 266 16.54 -5.05 -8.53
CA GLY A 266 16.86 -3.96 -7.61
C GLY A 266 17.17 -2.62 -8.27
N LEU A 267 16.58 -2.33 -9.44
CA LEU A 267 16.73 -1.05 -10.13
C LEU A 267 16.62 0.12 -9.13
N GLY A 268 17.71 0.89 -9.02
CA GLY A 268 17.96 1.77 -7.88
C GLY A 268 16.80 2.69 -7.55
N GLY A 269 16.25 3.39 -8.55
CA GLY A 269 15.19 4.38 -8.32
C GLY A 269 13.89 3.76 -7.83
N MET A 270 13.54 2.58 -8.35
CA MET A 270 12.37 1.84 -7.87
C MET A 270 12.57 1.38 -6.43
N ALA A 271 13.76 0.89 -6.10
CA ALA A 271 14.08 0.39 -4.77
C ALA A 271 14.10 1.52 -3.73
N VAL A 272 14.69 2.68 -4.06
CA VAL A 272 14.70 3.85 -3.16
C VAL A 272 13.28 4.37 -2.95
N VAL A 273 12.47 4.47 -4.00
CA VAL A 273 11.06 4.90 -3.88
C VAL A 273 10.29 3.95 -2.98
N ALA A 274 10.27 2.65 -3.26
CA ALA A 274 9.51 1.69 -2.47
C ALA A 274 10.02 1.58 -1.03
N GLY A 275 11.33 1.59 -0.82
CA GLY A 275 11.95 1.55 0.51
C GLY A 275 11.61 2.79 1.34
N TRP A 276 11.76 3.99 0.77
CA TRP A 276 11.44 5.23 1.49
C TRP A 276 9.93 5.40 1.70
N TRP A 277 9.11 4.99 0.72
CA TRP A 277 7.65 5.03 0.84
C TRP A 277 7.17 4.31 2.08
N GLY A 278 7.63 3.07 2.32
CA GLY A 278 7.19 2.27 3.46
C GLY A 278 7.60 2.83 4.84
N VAL A 279 8.56 3.75 4.89
CA VAL A 279 8.91 4.48 6.11
C VAL A 279 8.04 5.74 6.23
N TRP A 280 7.95 6.50 5.14
CA TRP A 280 7.26 7.78 5.12
C TRP A 280 5.74 7.64 5.29
N ASP A 281 5.10 6.68 4.62
CA ASP A 281 3.64 6.50 4.67
C ASP A 281 3.17 6.12 6.09
N ILE A 282 3.96 5.34 6.85
CA ILE A 282 3.72 5.06 8.27
C ILE A 282 3.78 6.34 9.10
N ILE A 283 4.81 7.17 8.89
CA ILE A 283 4.98 8.44 9.63
C ILE A 283 3.82 9.39 9.32
N ALA A 284 3.56 9.65 8.03
CA ALA A 284 2.48 10.50 7.56
C ALA A 284 1.12 10.00 8.06
N GLY A 285 0.86 8.70 7.93
CA GLY A 285 -0.34 8.04 8.42
C GLY A 285 -0.53 8.21 9.93
N LEU A 286 0.52 8.03 10.73
CA LEU A 286 0.48 8.24 12.20
C LEU A 286 0.20 9.70 12.57
N ILE A 287 0.78 10.66 11.84
CA ILE A 287 0.53 12.09 12.04
C ILE A 287 -0.95 12.38 11.78
N VAL A 288 -1.47 12.02 10.59
CA VAL A 288 -2.87 12.24 10.20
C VAL A 288 -3.82 11.55 11.17
N ALA A 289 -3.58 10.29 11.52
CA ALA A 289 -4.41 9.54 12.46
C ALA A 289 -4.46 10.21 13.84
N THR A 290 -3.32 10.71 14.33
CA THR A 290 -3.23 11.38 15.63
C THR A 290 -3.96 12.74 15.62
N LEU A 291 -3.82 13.52 14.55
CA LEU A 291 -4.53 14.79 14.39
C LEU A 291 -6.05 14.59 14.36
N TRP A 292 -6.53 13.59 13.61
CA TRP A 292 -7.96 13.25 13.57
C TRP A 292 -8.50 12.69 14.88
N ALA A 293 -7.70 11.90 15.62
CA ALA A 293 -8.09 11.42 16.94
C ALA A 293 -8.31 12.59 17.92
N ARG A 294 -7.38 13.56 17.93
CA ARG A 294 -7.49 14.78 18.75
C ARG A 294 -8.72 15.61 18.39
N HIS A 295 -8.97 15.81 17.09
CA HIS A 295 -10.14 16.56 16.62
C HIS A 295 -11.46 15.88 17.01
N SER A 296 -11.53 14.55 16.89
CA SER A 296 -12.73 13.78 17.25
C SER A 296 -13.02 13.86 18.75
N LYS A 297 -11.98 13.72 19.59
CA LYS A 297 -12.10 13.85 21.05
C LYS A 297 -12.58 15.25 21.48
N LYS A 298 -12.09 16.30 20.81
CA LYS A 298 -12.51 17.69 21.11
C LYS A 298 -13.99 17.92 20.78
N ARG A 299 -14.48 17.37 19.67
CA ARG A 299 -15.91 17.46 19.29
C ARG A 299 -16.81 16.73 20.27
N GLU A 300 -16.49 15.49 20.61
CA GLU A 300 -17.27 14.72 21.60
C GLU A 300 -17.32 15.41 22.97
N GLY A 301 -16.22 16.02 23.41
CA GLY A 301 -16.19 16.80 24.67
C GLY A 301 -17.04 18.08 24.60
N ALA A 302 -17.03 18.77 23.46
CA ALA A 302 -17.86 19.95 23.24
C ALA A 302 -19.36 19.60 23.23
N ASP A 303 -19.75 18.53 22.51
CA ASP A 303 -21.13 18.06 22.44
C ASP A 303 -21.64 17.64 23.83
N ALA A 304 -20.83 16.90 24.61
CA ALA A 304 -21.19 16.51 25.98
C ALA A 304 -21.36 17.72 26.92
N SER A 305 -20.52 18.75 26.80
CA SER A 305 -20.66 19.98 27.59
C SER A 305 -21.89 20.80 27.20
N GLY A 306 -22.26 20.83 25.91
CA GLY A 306 -23.47 21.50 25.42
C GLY A 306 -24.74 20.84 25.93
N VAL A 307 -24.80 19.51 25.92
CA VAL A 307 -25.95 18.73 26.45
C VAL A 307 -26.10 18.93 27.96
N ALA A 308 -24.98 18.92 28.72
CA ALA A 308 -25.00 19.19 30.15
C ALA A 308 -25.52 20.60 30.48
N SER A 309 -25.12 21.61 29.68
CA SER A 309 -25.56 23.00 29.85
C SER A 309 -27.04 23.20 29.48
N SER A 310 -27.58 22.48 28.51
CA SER A 310 -29.01 22.56 28.15
C SER A 310 -29.91 21.84 29.15
N ALA A 311 -29.42 20.78 29.80
CA ALA A 311 -30.18 20.02 30.79
C ALA A 311 -30.26 20.74 32.16
N SER A 312 -29.38 21.71 32.43
CA SER A 312 -29.39 22.51 33.66
C SER A 312 -30.16 23.83 33.54
N ALA A 313 -30.77 24.12 32.39
CA ALA A 313 -31.60 25.31 32.23
C ALA A 313 -32.93 25.09 32.97
N PRO A 314 -33.30 25.93 33.97
CA PRO A 314 -34.56 25.76 34.67
C PRO A 314 -35.72 25.97 33.69
N GLU A 315 -36.69 25.04 33.67
CA GLU A 315 -37.98 25.23 33.00
C GLU A 315 -38.60 26.52 33.53
N ALA A 316 -38.58 27.57 32.71
CA ALA A 316 -39.32 28.78 32.99
C ALA A 316 -40.81 28.43 32.93
N THR A 317 -41.38 28.19 34.11
CA THR A 317 -42.83 28.05 34.33
C THR A 317 -43.53 29.31 33.84
N ALA A 318 -44.43 29.15 32.87
CA ALA A 318 -45.40 30.14 32.42
C ALA A 318 -46.80 29.57 32.60
#